data_AF-A0A447CW31-F1
#
_entry.id   AF-A0A447CW31-F1
#
_cell.length_a   1.000
_cell.length_b   1.000
_cell.length_c   1.000
_cell.angle_alpha   90.00
_cell.angle_beta   90.00
_cell.angle_gamma   90.00
#
_symmetry.space_group_name_H-M   'P 1'
#
loop_
_entity.id
_entity.type
_entity.pdbx_description
1 polymer ?
#
loop_
_entity_poly.entity_id
_entity_poly.type
_entity_poly.pdbx_seq_one_letter_code
_entity_poly.pdbx_strand_id
1 'polypeptide(L)'
;MRRRSIWTRYGFAWVTGGLFLITLSGHWLFGWYAYVGEQALHGRPPEVGDYTIMMLRDTLENWQSEFLQLLWQVAGLALLLHVGSPQSKEGDDRMEAKIDAILLAVDRQQGEKLLEEIDADYEGRHTDPRVVRMIEAETRGASARDAAPRS
;
A
#
# COMPACT_ATOMS: atom_id res chain seq x y z
N MET A 1 -29.09 -2.82 -2.76
CA MET A 1 -27.65 -2.78 -2.42
C MET A 1 -27.49 -2.53 -0.92
N ARG A 2 -26.93 -3.47 -0.16
CA ARG A 2 -26.74 -3.32 1.31
C ARG A 2 -25.59 -2.33 1.54
N ARG A 3 -25.88 -1.13 2.07
CA ARG A 3 -24.84 -0.15 2.41
C ARG A 3 -23.88 -0.77 3.42
N ARG A 4 -22.67 -1.15 3.00
CA ARG A 4 -21.61 -1.58 3.93
C ARG A 4 -21.30 -0.42 4.87
N SER A 5 -21.56 -0.65 6.16
CA SER A 5 -21.32 0.27 7.27
C SER A 5 -19.86 0.75 7.29
N ILE A 6 -19.62 2.00 7.67
CA ILE A 6 -18.27 2.58 7.85
C ILE A 6 -17.44 1.69 8.80
N TRP A 7 -18.10 1.08 9.78
CA TRP A 7 -17.50 0.13 10.73
C TRP A 7 -16.94 -1.14 10.08
N THR A 8 -17.60 -1.67 9.05
CA THR A 8 -17.09 -2.84 8.31
C THR A 8 -16.13 -2.47 7.18
N ARG A 9 -16.19 -1.24 6.67
CA ARG A 9 -15.21 -0.75 5.68
C ARG A 9 -13.85 -0.45 6.29
N TYR A 10 -13.82 0.07 7.51
CA TYR A 10 -12.61 0.46 8.22
C TYR A 10 -12.34 -0.43 9.45
N GLY A 11 -12.86 -1.66 9.46
CA GLY A 11 -12.73 -2.57 10.60
C GLY A 11 -11.27 -2.76 11.04
N PHE A 12 -10.35 -2.89 10.08
CA PHE A 12 -8.91 -2.95 10.36
C PHE A 12 -8.40 -1.69 11.08
N ALA A 13 -8.75 -0.50 10.61
CA ALA A 13 -8.32 0.75 11.24
C ALA A 13 -8.86 0.90 12.67
N TRP A 14 -10.10 0.47 12.91
CA TRP A 14 -10.70 0.50 14.25
C TRP A 14 -10.05 -0.49 15.21
N VAL A 15 -9.80 -1.73 14.77
CA VAL A 15 -9.15 -2.75 15.60
C VAL A 15 -7.71 -2.32 15.91
N THR A 16 -6.95 -1.91 14.90
CA THR A 16 -5.56 -1.47 15.08
C THR A 16 -5.49 -0.18 15.92
N GLY A 17 -6.37 0.79 15.68
CA GLY A 17 -6.45 2.00 16.48
C GLY A 17 -6.82 1.72 17.94
N GLY A 18 -7.75 0.78 18.18
CA GLY A 18 -8.11 0.34 19.53
C GLY A 18 -6.93 -0.33 20.26
N LEU A 19 -6.25 -1.26 19.60
CA LEU A 19 -5.04 -1.89 20.15
C LEU A 19 -3.96 -0.85 20.44
N PHE A 20 -3.73 0.09 19.52
CA PHE A 20 -2.78 1.19 19.70
C PHE A 20 -3.12 2.06 20.92
N LEU A 21 -4.38 2.44 21.12
CA LEU A 21 -4.78 3.25 22.27
C LEU A 21 -4.62 2.48 23.59
N ILE A 22 -4.91 1.18 23.60
CA ILE A 22 -4.72 0.31 24.77
C ILE A 22 -3.24 0.23 25.12
N THR A 23 -2.37 -0.02 24.14
CA THR A 23 -0.93 -0.13 24.38
C THR A 23 -0.31 1.21 24.75
N LEU A 24 -0.72 2.31 24.10
CA LEU A 24 -0.27 3.66 24.44
C LEU A 24 -0.67 4.03 25.87
N SER A 25 -1.92 3.75 26.26
CA SER A 25 -2.40 3.98 27.62
C SER A 25 -1.64 3.13 28.64
N GLY A 26 -1.35 1.87 28.30
CA GLY A 26 -0.51 0.98 29.10
C GLY A 26 0.91 1.52 29.27
N HIS A 27 1.54 2.00 28.19
CA HIS A 27 2.88 2.59 28.22
C HIS A 27 2.95 3.77 29.21
N TRP A 28 1.97 4.66 29.17
CA TRP A 28 1.88 5.76 30.12
C TRP A 28 1.63 5.27 31.54
N LEU A 29 0.66 4.37 31.75
CA LEU A 29 0.36 3.81 33.07
C LEU A 29 1.58 3.13 33.72
N PHE A 30 2.30 2.28 32.99
CA PHE A 30 3.52 1.66 33.50
C PHE A 30 4.65 2.68 33.73
N GLY A 31 4.75 3.68 32.85
CA GLY A 31 5.66 4.81 33.06
C GLY A 31 5.37 5.58 34.35
N TRP A 32 4.09 5.71 34.74
CA TRP A 32 3.73 6.35 36.01
C TRP A 32 4.24 5.56 37.21
N TYR A 33 4.06 4.23 37.21
CA TYR A 33 4.57 3.38 38.29
C TYR A 33 6.10 3.45 38.39
N ALA A 34 6.81 3.47 37.26
CA ALA A 34 8.26 3.64 37.22
C ALA A 34 8.69 5.00 37.79
N TYR A 35 8.08 6.09 37.30
CA TYR A 35 8.35 7.46 37.74
C TYR A 35 8.13 7.64 39.25
N VAL A 36 6.99 7.18 39.78
CA VAL A 36 6.70 7.27 41.22
C VAL A 36 7.72 6.47 42.04
N GLY A 37 8.12 5.29 41.56
CA GLY A 37 9.16 4.48 42.19
C GLY A 37 10.49 5.22 42.27
N GLU A 38 10.93 5.86 41.18
CA GLU A 38 12.16 6.65 41.15
C GLU A 38 12.10 7.87 42.08
N GLN A 39 10.99 8.61 42.06
CA GLN A 39 10.82 9.77 42.94
C GLN A 39 10.86 9.37 44.43
N ALA A 40 10.25 8.23 44.78
CA ALA A 40 10.30 7.67 46.12
C ALA A 40 11.73 7.30 46.55
N LEU A 41 12.54 6.72 45.64
CA LEU A 41 13.96 6.42 45.90
C LEU A 41 14.79 7.70 46.14
N HIS A 42 14.42 8.80 45.49
CA HIS A 42 15.07 10.10 45.65
C HIS A 42 14.48 10.97 46.77
N GLY A 43 13.48 10.47 47.52
CA GLY A 43 12.83 11.22 48.59
C GLY A 43 12.05 12.44 48.11
N ARG A 44 11.62 12.45 46.85
CA ARG A 44 10.88 13.54 46.22
C ARG A 44 9.40 13.16 46.03
N PRO A 45 8.47 14.13 46.15
CA PRO A 45 7.09 13.88 45.78
C PRO A 45 6.95 13.77 44.25
N PRO A 46 6.10 12.87 43.72
CA PRO A 46 5.85 12.80 42.29
C PRO A 46 5.07 14.02 41.80
N GLU A 47 5.54 14.64 40.73
CA GLU A 47 4.90 15.79 40.09
C GLU A 47 4.33 15.41 38.71
N VAL A 48 3.03 15.66 38.53
CA VAL A 48 2.32 15.27 37.29
C VAL A 48 2.85 16.03 36.06
N GLY A 49 3.30 17.26 36.24
CA GLY A 49 3.87 18.08 35.16
C GLY A 49 5.15 17.46 34.60
N ASP A 50 6.10 17.16 35.49
CA ASP A 50 7.36 16.51 35.13
C ASP A 50 7.15 15.14 34.48
N TYR A 51 6.25 14.34 35.06
CA TYR A 51 5.87 13.06 34.47
C TYR A 51 5.30 13.21 33.05
N THR A 52 4.41 14.19 32.83
CA THR A 52 3.79 14.42 31.52
C THR A 52 4.84 14.81 30.48
N ILE A 53 5.76 15.73 30.84
CA ILE A 53 6.85 16.15 29.94
C ILE A 53 7.78 14.98 29.63
N MET A 54 8.12 14.17 30.64
CA MET A 54 8.93 12.98 30.49
C MET A 54 8.29 11.97 29.52
N MET A 55 7.03 11.60 29.76
CA MET A 55 6.33 10.65 28.91
C MET A 55 6.08 11.16 27.49
N LEU A 56 5.81 12.46 27.32
CA LEU A 56 5.71 13.07 25.99
C LEU A 56 7.03 12.97 25.24
N ARG A 57 8.15 13.31 25.90
CA ARG A 57 9.47 13.19 25.30
C ARG A 57 9.75 11.74 24.90
N ASP A 58 9.58 10.79 25.82
CA ASP A 58 9.86 9.37 25.56
C ASP A 58 8.96 8.81 24.43
N THR A 59 7.68 9.20 24.40
CA THR A 59 6.74 8.83 23.33
C THR A 59 7.16 9.44 21.99
N LEU A 60 7.55 10.71 21.96
CA LEU A 60 7.92 11.42 20.73
C LEU A 60 9.29 10.98 20.21
N GLU A 61 10.25 10.67 21.07
CA GLU A 61 11.55 10.11 20.70
C GLU A 61 11.39 8.74 20.04
N ASN A 62 10.56 7.87 20.64
CA ASN A 62 10.21 6.59 20.03
C ASN A 62 9.49 6.75 18.70
N TRP A 63 8.53 7.68 18.61
CA TRP A 63 7.83 7.94 17.35
C TRP A 63 8.76 8.50 16.27
N GLN A 64 9.66 9.41 16.64
CA GLN A 64 10.64 10.01 15.74
C GLN A 64 11.58 8.93 15.15
N SER A 65 12.13 8.05 15.99
CA SER A 65 13.08 7.02 15.54
C SER A 65 12.40 6.01 14.63
N GLU A 66 11.20 5.54 14.98
CA GLU A 66 10.43 4.61 14.15
C GLU A 66 10.01 5.23 12.81
N PHE A 67 9.59 6.51 12.80
CA PHE A 67 9.27 7.21 11.56
C PHE A 67 10.51 7.34 10.67
N LEU A 68 11.66 7.72 11.24
CA LEU A 68 12.90 7.83 10.49
C LEU A 68 13.37 6.47 9.95
N GLN A 69 13.21 5.40 10.73
CA GLN A 69 13.50 4.03 10.30
C GLN A 69 12.63 3.61 9.12
N LEU A 70 11.31 3.80 9.21
CA LEU A 70 10.39 3.46 8.12
C LEU A 70 10.67 4.28 6.87
N LEU A 71 10.93 5.58 7.03
CA LEU A 71 11.30 6.47 5.92
C LEU A 71 12.58 5.97 5.25
N TRP A 72 13.61 5.64 6.03
CA TRP A 72 14.87 5.13 5.51
C TRP A 72 14.71 3.77 4.82
N GLN A 73 13.89 2.87 5.36
CA GLN A 73 13.60 1.58 4.75
C GLN A 73 12.89 1.73 3.41
N VAL A 74 11.85 2.57 3.34
CA VAL A 74 11.10 2.82 2.10
C VAL A 74 11.96 3.53 1.08
N ALA A 75 12.68 4.59 1.49
CA ALA A 75 13.55 5.35 0.59
C ALA A 75 14.72 4.49 0.10
N GLY A 76 15.36 3.73 1.00
CA GLY A 76 16.44 2.81 0.67
C GLY A 76 15.99 1.71 -0.29
N LEU A 77 14.83 1.08 -0.03
CA LEU A 77 14.26 0.09 -0.94
C LEU A 77 13.88 0.72 -2.28
N ALA A 78 13.27 1.89 -2.29
CA ALA A 78 12.93 2.61 -3.52
C ALA A 78 14.17 2.97 -4.34
N LEU A 79 15.26 3.42 -3.70
CA LEU A 79 16.54 3.70 -4.34
C LEU A 79 17.18 2.43 -4.90
N LEU A 80 17.20 1.33 -4.14
CA LEU A 80 17.73 0.04 -4.58
C LEU A 80 16.92 -0.53 -5.74
N LEU A 81 15.59 -0.40 -5.74
CA LEU A 81 14.75 -0.79 -6.87
C LEU A 81 14.99 0.13 -8.07
N HIS A 82 15.15 1.43 -7.86
CA HIS A 82 15.38 2.37 -8.94
C HIS A 82 16.74 2.14 -9.62
N VAL A 83 17.81 1.94 -8.84
CA VAL A 83 19.18 1.73 -9.35
C VAL A 83 19.43 0.26 -9.76
N GLY A 84 18.78 -0.68 -9.09
CA GLY A 84 18.94 -2.13 -9.28
C GLY A 84 17.95 -2.77 -10.26
N SER A 85 16.99 -2.02 -10.81
CA SER A 85 16.08 -2.55 -11.86
C SER A 85 16.51 -2.45 -13.34
N PRO A 86 17.78 -2.19 -13.75
CA PRO A 86 18.11 -2.35 -15.17
C PRO A 86 17.84 -3.79 -15.67
N GLN A 87 17.94 -4.79 -14.78
CA GLN A 87 17.57 -6.19 -15.06
C GLN A 87 16.08 -6.42 -15.31
N SER A 88 15.18 -5.58 -14.79
CA SER A 88 13.72 -5.74 -14.99
C SER A 88 13.28 -5.25 -16.36
N LYS A 89 13.83 -4.11 -16.82
CA LYS A 89 13.59 -3.62 -18.18
C LYS A 89 14.20 -4.56 -19.22
N GLU A 90 15.48 -4.92 -19.04
CA GLU A 90 16.16 -5.85 -19.94
C GLU A 90 15.53 -7.26 -19.92
N GLY A 91 14.92 -7.65 -18.80
CA GLY A 91 14.14 -8.88 -18.66
C GLY A 91 12.80 -8.84 -19.38
N ASP A 92 12.04 -7.75 -19.26
CA ASP A 92 10.76 -7.56 -19.97
C ASP A 92 10.99 -7.46 -21.49
N ASP A 93 11.93 -6.62 -21.93
CA ASP A 93 12.26 -6.46 -23.35
C ASP A 93 12.69 -7.82 -23.97
N ARG A 94 13.46 -8.62 -23.23
CA ARG A 94 13.88 -9.95 -23.66
C ARG A 94 12.75 -10.98 -23.63
N MET A 95 11.79 -10.83 -22.72
CA MET A 95 10.60 -11.70 -22.67
C MET A 95 9.66 -11.38 -23.83
N GLU A 96 9.41 -10.09 -24.09
CA GLU A 96 8.62 -9.60 -25.23
C GLU A 96 9.20 -10.12 -26.55
N ALA A 97 10.50 -9.92 -26.79
CA ALA A 97 11.17 -10.43 -27.99
C ALA A 97 11.06 -11.96 -28.17
N LYS A 98 10.99 -12.72 -27.07
CA LYS A 98 10.77 -14.18 -27.12
C LYS A 98 9.32 -14.53 -27.45
N ILE A 99 8.36 -13.80 -26.90
CA ILE A 99 6.93 -14.00 -27.17
C ILE A 99 6.63 -13.68 -28.64
N ASP A 100 7.19 -12.59 -29.16
CA ASP A 100 7.07 -12.20 -30.57
C ASP A 100 7.63 -13.28 -31.48
N ALA A 101 8.83 -13.79 -31.16
CA ALA A 101 9.44 -14.89 -31.92
C ALA A 101 8.58 -16.16 -31.92
N ILE A 102 7.88 -16.46 -30.81
CA ILE A 102 6.96 -17.61 -30.73
C ILE A 102 5.69 -17.36 -31.55
N LEU A 103 5.05 -16.18 -31.42
CA LEU A 103 3.86 -15.81 -32.18
C LEU A 103 4.11 -15.91 -33.69
N LEU A 104 5.23 -15.36 -34.14
CA LEU A 104 5.64 -15.41 -35.54
C LEU A 104 6.02 -16.82 -36.02
N ALA A 105 6.52 -17.68 -35.13
CA ALA A 105 6.84 -19.07 -35.45
C ALA A 105 5.60 -19.98 -35.52
N VAL A 106 4.53 -19.66 -34.79
CA VAL A 106 3.26 -20.43 -34.79
C VAL A 106 2.41 -20.07 -36.01
N ASP A 107 2.12 -18.79 -36.21
CA ASP A 107 1.40 -18.28 -37.36
C ASP A 107 1.91 -16.88 -37.71
N ARG A 108 2.69 -16.80 -38.79
CA ARG A 108 3.33 -15.56 -39.19
C ARG A 108 2.34 -14.47 -39.61
N GLN A 109 1.28 -14.83 -40.34
CA GLN A 109 0.32 -13.86 -40.88
C GLN A 109 -0.60 -13.31 -39.79
N GLN A 110 -1.08 -14.18 -38.90
CA GLN A 110 -1.94 -13.79 -37.79
C GLN A 110 -1.12 -13.09 -36.69
N GLY A 111 0.11 -13.55 -36.45
CA GLY A 111 1.04 -12.98 -35.47
C GLY A 111 1.50 -11.57 -35.80
N GLU A 112 1.86 -11.28 -37.06
CA GLU A 112 2.24 -9.92 -37.49
C GLU A 112 1.08 -8.92 -37.25
N LYS A 113 -0.17 -9.30 -37.57
CA LYS A 113 -1.34 -8.46 -37.31
C LYS A 113 -1.62 -8.24 -35.82
N LEU A 114 -1.43 -9.29 -35.01
CA LEU A 114 -1.69 -9.21 -33.57
C LEU A 114 -0.67 -8.30 -32.88
N LEU A 115 0.61 -8.38 -33.27
CA LEU A 115 1.66 -7.50 -32.77
C LEU A 115 1.39 -6.04 -33.14
N GLU A 116 1.01 -5.78 -34.39
CA GLU A 116 0.68 -4.41 -34.85
C GLU A 116 -0.52 -3.82 -34.09
N GLU A 117 -1.54 -4.63 -33.78
CA GLU A 117 -2.69 -4.22 -32.96
C GLU A 117 -2.28 -3.98 -31.49
N ILE A 118 -1.41 -4.82 -30.93
CA ILE A 118 -0.88 -4.65 -29.57
C ILE A 118 -0.02 -3.38 -29.50
N ASP A 119 0.92 -3.16 -30.41
CA ASP A 119 1.79 -1.98 -30.39
C ASP A 119 0.97 -0.69 -30.49
N ALA A 120 -0.04 -0.66 -31.39
CA ALA A 120 -0.96 0.47 -31.53
C ALA A 120 -1.79 0.76 -30.27
N ASP A 121 -2.17 -0.28 -29.51
CA ASP A 121 -2.91 -0.14 -28.25
C ASP A 121 -2.03 0.36 -27.08
N TYR A 122 -0.71 0.14 -27.14
CA TYR A 122 0.21 0.32 -26.02
C TYR A 122 1.26 1.42 -26.21
N GLU A 123 1.30 2.09 -27.38
CA GLU A 123 2.27 3.12 -27.81
C GLU A 123 2.45 4.38 -26.91
N GLY A 124 1.90 4.40 -25.68
CA GLY A 124 2.07 5.55 -24.78
C GLY A 124 2.06 5.30 -23.28
N ARG A 125 1.81 4.09 -22.75
CA ARG A 125 1.65 3.91 -21.30
C ARG A 125 1.97 2.50 -20.81
N HIS A 126 2.91 2.40 -19.86
CA HIS A 126 3.01 1.29 -18.90
C HIS A 126 1.81 1.28 -17.91
N THR A 127 0.56 1.38 -18.40
CA THR A 127 -0.62 1.27 -17.55
C THR A 127 -1.63 0.33 -18.21
N ASP A 128 -1.86 -0.80 -17.55
CA ASP A 128 -2.63 -1.95 -18.02
C ASP A 128 -4.03 -1.59 -18.57
N PRO A 129 -4.22 -1.59 -19.90
CA PRO A 129 -5.49 -1.30 -20.56
C PRO A 129 -6.53 -2.40 -20.41
N ARG A 130 -6.14 -3.62 -19.96
CA ARG A 130 -7.08 -4.73 -19.80
C ARG A 130 -8.12 -4.43 -18.73
N VAL A 131 -7.70 -3.76 -17.66
CA VAL A 131 -8.61 -3.33 -16.58
C VAL A 131 -9.66 -2.35 -17.09
N VAL A 132 -9.24 -1.38 -17.91
CA VAL A 132 -10.15 -0.35 -18.46
C VAL A 132 -11.12 -0.97 -19.48
N ARG A 133 -10.62 -1.82 -20.38
CA ARG A 133 -11.47 -2.50 -21.38
C ARG A 133 -12.43 -3.50 -20.77
N MET A 134 -12.04 -4.20 -19.71
CA MET A 134 -12.92 -5.10 -18.97
C MET A 134 -14.06 -4.32 -18.30
N ILE A 135 -13.75 -3.16 -17.69
CA ILE A 135 -14.76 -2.26 -17.11
C ILE A 135 -15.70 -1.73 -18.19
N GLU A 136 -15.18 -1.31 -19.35
CA GLU A 136 -16.01 -0.81 -20.45
C GLU A 136 -16.89 -1.90 -21.07
N ALA A 137 -16.38 -3.11 -21.25
CA ALA A 137 -17.13 -4.25 -21.77
C ALA A 137 -18.25 -4.67 -20.82
N GLU A 138 -17.98 -4.66 -19.51
CA GLU A 138 -18.99 -4.96 -18.49
C GLU A 138 -20.08 -3.86 -18.44
N THR A 139 -19.68 -2.60 -18.59
CA THR A 139 -20.61 -1.45 -18.61
C THR A 139 -21.48 -1.42 -19.88
N ARG A 140 -20.89 -1.71 -21.06
CA ARG A 140 -21.64 -1.80 -22.33
C ARG A 140 -22.54 -3.03 -22.36
N GLY A 141 -22.08 -4.16 -21.82
CA GLY A 141 -22.87 -5.40 -21.73
C GLY A 141 -24.06 -5.28 -20.77
N ALA A 142 -23.91 -4.54 -19.66
CA ALA A 142 -25.01 -4.26 -18.74
C ALA A 142 -26.06 -3.31 -19.34
N SER A 143 -25.63 -2.24 -20.02
CA SER A 143 -26.51 -1.28 -20.70
C SER A 143 -27.35 -1.95 -21.80
N ALA A 144 -26.75 -2.88 -22.57
CA ALA A 144 -27.43 -3.61 -23.63
C ALA A 144 -28.51 -4.59 -23.12
N ARG A 145 -28.36 -5.13 -21.89
CA ARG A 145 -29.34 -6.06 -21.28
C ARG A 145 -30.56 -5.33 -20.71
N ASP A 146 -30.39 -4.12 -20.20
CA ASP A 146 -31.50 -3.30 -19.68
C ASP A 146 -32.30 -2.58 -20.78
N ALA A 147 -31.73 -2.44 -21.99
CA ALA A 147 -32.40 -1.86 -23.16
C ALA A 147 -33.27 -2.85 -23.96
N ALA A 148 -33.26 -4.14 -23.61
CA ALA A 148 -34.09 -5.15 -24.26
C ALA A 148 -35.56 -4.98 -23.82
N PRO A 149 -36.51 -4.79 -24.74
CA PRO A 149 -37.93 -4.67 -24.39
C PRO A 149 -38.41 -5.96 -23.74
N ARG A 150 -38.96 -5.85 -22.53
CA ARG A 150 -39.60 -6.96 -21.82
C ARG A 150 -40.90 -7.29 -22.56
N SER A 151 -40.88 -8.37 -23.33
CA SER A 151 -42.06 -9.01 -23.93
C SER A 151 -42.85 -9.80 -22.89
#